data_AF-A0A7C2WPX6-F1
#
_entry.id   AF-A0A7C2WPX6-F1
#
_cell.length_a   1.000
_cell.length_b   1.000
_cell.length_c   1.000
_cell.angle_alpha   90.00
_cell.angle_beta   90.00
_cell.angle_gamma   90.00
#
_symmetry.space_group_name_H-M   'P 1'
#
loop_
_entity.id
_entity.type
_entity.pdbx_description
1 polymer ?
#
loop_
_entity_poly.entity_id
_entity_poly.type
_entity_poly.pdbx_seq_one_letter_code
_entity_poly.pdbx_strand_id
1 'polypeptide(L)'
;MDIPEYISKQEVQRICNELGLRDWTKLTAAKVEANEAKIIQEHIGSEALDITIEEFQRGLEVELEHGIQFQDANVTNNHPLLTGKIVLAHLKETLDYYSRLEVAELEGDVLKALVSDNKDKLVDKYRKLLHAKYLLSKQEASQAQD
;
A
#
# COMPACT_ATOMS: atom_id res chain seq x y z
N MET A 1 3.77 21.49 -16.82
CA MET A 1 2.40 21.58 -17.36
C MET A 1 1.49 21.43 -16.15
N ASP A 2 0.59 22.36 -15.91
CA ASP A 2 -0.35 22.24 -14.79
C ASP A 2 -1.40 21.20 -15.14
N ILE A 3 -1.45 20.12 -14.36
CA ILE A 3 -2.43 19.04 -14.51
C ILE A 3 -3.65 19.41 -13.65
N PRO A 4 -4.88 19.33 -14.16
CA PRO A 4 -6.06 19.64 -13.36
C PRO A 4 -6.28 18.59 -12.25
N GLU A 5 -6.93 19.01 -11.16
CA GLU A 5 -7.41 18.09 -10.14
C GLU A 5 -8.62 17.31 -10.69
N TYR A 6 -8.45 16.00 -10.89
CA TYR A 6 -9.50 15.14 -11.46
C TYR A 6 -10.50 14.62 -10.42
N ILE A 7 -10.08 14.53 -9.16
CA ILE A 7 -10.88 13.99 -8.04
C ILE A 7 -10.86 15.00 -6.92
N SER A 8 -12.00 15.62 -6.61
CA SER A 8 -12.08 16.63 -5.56
C SER A 8 -12.15 15.99 -4.16
N LYS A 9 -11.72 16.72 -3.13
CA LYS A 9 -11.90 16.31 -1.73
C LYS A 9 -13.37 16.08 -1.34
N GLN A 10 -14.29 16.80 -1.97
CA GLN A 10 -15.73 16.63 -1.74
C GLN A 10 -16.21 15.27 -2.23
N GLU A 11 -15.68 14.80 -3.37
CA GLU A 11 -15.98 13.47 -3.89
C GLU A 11 -15.44 12.37 -2.98
N VAL A 12 -14.22 12.53 -2.47
CA VAL A 12 -13.64 11.61 -1.48
C VAL A 12 -14.53 11.52 -0.23
N GLN A 13 -14.93 12.67 0.31
CA GLN A 13 -15.84 12.73 1.47
C GLN A 13 -17.19 12.05 1.20
N ARG A 14 -17.77 12.25 0.01
CA ARG A 14 -19.02 11.61 -0.40
C ARG A 14 -18.90 10.09 -0.38
N ILE A 15 -17.84 9.55 -1.02
CA ILE A 15 -17.62 8.10 -1.08
C ILE A 15 -17.29 7.51 0.30
N CYS A 16 -16.47 8.19 1.10
CA CYS A 16 -16.22 7.76 2.49
C CYS A 16 -17.54 7.64 3.28
N ASN A 17 -18.44 8.61 3.16
CA ASN A 17 -19.74 8.58 3.84
C ASN A 17 -20.65 7.46 3.31
N GLU A 18 -20.71 7.26 1.98
CA GLU A 18 -21.54 6.21 1.36
C GLU A 18 -21.08 4.80 1.76
N LEU A 19 -19.78 4.61 1.95
CA LEU A 19 -19.18 3.35 2.36
C LEU A 19 -19.09 3.17 3.90
N GLY A 20 -19.46 4.19 4.68
CA GLY A 20 -19.36 4.16 6.15
C GLY A 20 -17.93 4.15 6.67
N LEU A 21 -16.99 4.77 5.94
CA LEU A 21 -15.57 4.87 6.27
C LEU A 21 -15.29 6.17 7.03
N ARG A 22 -14.10 6.26 7.63
CA ARG A 22 -13.58 7.54 8.11
C ARG A 22 -13.34 8.48 6.92
N ASP A 23 -13.29 9.78 7.19
CA ASP A 23 -12.99 10.78 6.17
C ASP A 23 -11.50 10.70 5.76
N TRP A 24 -11.23 10.04 4.63
CA TRP A 24 -9.87 9.81 4.15
C TRP A 24 -9.16 11.10 3.69
N THR A 25 -9.89 12.21 3.51
CA THR A 25 -9.28 13.53 3.26
C THR A 25 -8.57 14.10 4.50
N LYS A 26 -8.80 13.53 5.68
CA LYS A 26 -8.24 13.97 6.96
C LYS A 26 -7.21 13.01 7.55
N LEU A 27 -6.86 11.94 6.85
CA LEU A 27 -5.82 11.02 7.32
C LEU A 27 -4.48 11.74 7.40
N THR A 28 -3.82 11.59 8.54
CA THR A 28 -2.47 12.13 8.78
C THR A 28 -1.38 11.06 8.71
N ALA A 29 -1.78 9.80 8.59
CA ALA A 29 -0.90 8.65 8.46
C ALA A 29 -1.57 7.63 7.53
N ALA A 30 -0.75 6.88 6.79
CA ALA A 30 -1.22 5.83 5.90
C ALA A 30 -1.61 4.58 6.69
N LYS A 31 -2.59 4.72 7.59
CA LYS A 31 -3.10 3.65 8.44
C LYS A 31 -4.56 3.41 8.16
N VAL A 32 -4.87 2.22 7.66
CA VAL A 32 -6.23 1.80 7.31
C VAL A 32 -6.76 0.91 8.42
N GLU A 33 -8.03 1.08 8.81
CA GLU A 33 -8.68 0.15 9.74
C GLU A 33 -9.08 -1.14 9.02
N ALA A 34 -9.00 -2.29 9.70
CA ALA A 34 -9.26 -3.59 9.07
C ALA A 34 -10.70 -3.70 8.52
N ASN A 35 -11.68 -3.03 9.14
CA ASN A 35 -13.04 -2.95 8.63
C ASN A 35 -13.13 -2.14 7.32
N GLU A 36 -12.42 -1.01 7.22
CA GLU A 36 -12.36 -0.18 6.03
C GLU A 36 -11.71 -0.95 4.88
N ALA A 37 -10.58 -1.61 5.15
CA ALA A 37 -9.90 -2.45 4.17
C ALA A 37 -10.82 -3.56 3.64
N LYS A 38 -11.55 -4.25 4.53
CA LYS A 38 -12.53 -5.28 4.14
C LYS A 38 -13.64 -4.72 3.25
N ILE A 39 -14.27 -3.61 3.64
CA ILE A 39 -15.34 -2.97 2.86
C ILE A 39 -14.83 -2.60 1.46
N ILE A 40 -13.63 -2.01 1.38
CA ILE A 40 -13.03 -1.62 0.11
C ILE A 40 -12.71 -2.87 -0.73
N GLN A 41 -12.10 -3.90 -0.14
CA GLN A 41 -11.76 -5.15 -0.84
C GLN A 41 -12.99 -5.80 -1.48
N GLU A 42 -14.11 -5.88 -0.73
CA GLU A 42 -15.38 -6.42 -1.23
C GLU A 42 -15.95 -5.59 -2.39
N HIS A 43 -15.78 -4.27 -2.38
CA HIS A 43 -16.19 -3.39 -3.49
C HIS A 43 -15.28 -3.49 -4.71
N ILE A 44 -13.99 -3.74 -4.51
CA ILE A 44 -13.00 -3.86 -5.59
C ILE A 44 -13.14 -5.20 -6.32
N GLY A 45 -13.27 -6.30 -5.56
CA GLY A 45 -13.45 -7.63 -6.14
C GLY A 45 -12.24 -8.16 -6.93
N SER A 46 -12.48 -9.17 -7.79
CA SER A 46 -11.46 -9.75 -8.68
C SER A 46 -10.27 -10.31 -7.89
N GLU A 47 -9.03 -10.12 -8.35
CA GLU A 47 -7.79 -10.61 -7.71
C GLU A 47 -7.60 -10.05 -6.29
N ALA A 48 -8.28 -8.96 -5.93
CA ALA A 48 -8.28 -8.48 -4.56
C ALA A 48 -8.92 -9.47 -3.58
N LEU A 49 -9.83 -10.35 -4.04
CA LEU A 49 -10.43 -11.41 -3.24
C LEU A 49 -9.58 -12.69 -3.16
N ASP A 50 -8.52 -12.77 -3.96
CA ASP A 50 -7.60 -13.91 -3.99
C ASP A 50 -6.48 -13.78 -2.93
N ILE A 51 -6.43 -12.63 -2.24
CA ILE A 51 -5.48 -12.35 -1.15
C ILE A 51 -6.21 -12.11 0.18
N THR A 52 -5.47 -12.19 1.29
CA THR A 52 -6.02 -11.92 2.62
C THR A 52 -6.38 -10.45 2.80
N ILE A 53 -7.30 -10.16 3.74
CA ILE A 53 -7.66 -8.78 4.11
C ILE A 53 -6.42 -8.03 4.58
N GLU A 54 -5.53 -8.70 5.31
CA GLU A 54 -4.30 -8.13 5.85
C GLU A 54 -3.31 -7.73 4.74
N GLU A 55 -3.21 -8.51 3.66
CA GLU A 55 -2.40 -8.17 2.49
C GLU A 55 -3.02 -7.00 1.73
N PHE A 56 -4.34 -7.01 1.52
CA PHE A 56 -5.04 -5.91 0.85
C PHE A 56 -4.96 -4.61 1.65
N GLN A 57 -5.11 -4.69 2.98
CA GLN A 57 -4.93 -3.57 3.90
C GLN A 57 -3.53 -2.98 3.76
N ARG A 58 -2.48 -3.80 3.74
CA ARG A 58 -1.11 -3.34 3.53
C ARG A 58 -0.95 -2.64 2.19
N GLY A 59 -1.57 -3.17 1.13
CA GLY A 59 -1.58 -2.52 -0.17
C GLY A 59 -2.21 -1.12 -0.12
N LEU A 60 -3.37 -0.98 0.52
CA LEU A 60 -4.00 0.34 0.71
C LEU A 60 -3.13 1.30 1.50
N GLU A 61 -2.42 0.81 2.52
CA GLU A 61 -1.49 1.62 3.32
C GLU A 61 -0.31 2.12 2.48
N VAL A 62 0.27 1.28 1.61
CA VAL A 62 1.32 1.71 0.67
C VAL A 62 0.79 2.78 -0.29
N GLU A 63 -0.35 2.54 -0.93
CA GLU A 63 -0.88 3.48 -1.93
C GLU A 63 -1.34 4.82 -1.34
N LEU A 64 -1.67 4.85 -0.04
CA LEU A 64 -2.00 6.09 0.67
C LEU A 64 -0.78 6.98 0.95
N GLU A 65 0.45 6.44 0.94
CA GLU A 65 1.65 7.26 1.14
C GLU A 65 1.79 8.33 0.04
N HIS A 66 1.35 8.02 -1.17
CA HIS A 66 1.32 8.96 -2.29
C HIS A 66 0.47 10.20 -1.98
N GLY A 67 -0.75 10.02 -1.47
CA GLY A 67 -1.64 11.15 -1.16
C GLY A 67 -1.31 11.87 0.15
N ILE A 68 -0.67 11.20 1.10
CA ILE A 68 -0.36 11.74 2.44
C ILE A 68 1.03 12.39 2.50
N GLN A 69 2.06 11.70 2.00
CA GLN A 69 3.45 12.11 2.12
C GLN A 69 3.96 12.85 0.87
N PHE A 70 3.55 12.42 -0.32
CA PHE A 70 4.10 12.91 -1.60
C PHE A 70 3.09 13.79 -2.34
N GLN A 71 2.89 15.02 -1.87
CA GLN A 71 1.87 15.93 -2.44
C GLN A 71 2.03 16.19 -3.95
N ASP A 72 3.25 16.13 -4.47
CA ASP A 72 3.56 16.27 -5.89
C ASP A 72 3.27 15.01 -6.73
N ALA A 73 3.07 13.86 -6.07
CA ALA A 73 2.66 12.59 -6.66
C ALA A 73 1.22 12.19 -6.28
N ASN A 74 0.47 13.05 -5.60
CA ASN A 74 -0.90 12.79 -5.20
C ASN A 74 -1.86 12.90 -6.39
N VAL A 75 -2.43 11.77 -6.80
CA VAL A 75 -3.36 11.69 -7.95
C VAL A 75 -4.80 11.34 -7.55
N THR A 76 -5.04 10.85 -6.33
CA THR A 76 -6.35 10.33 -5.89
C THR A 76 -7.01 11.15 -4.79
N ASN A 77 -6.27 12.05 -4.12
CA ASN A 77 -6.71 12.70 -2.89
C ASN A 77 -7.17 11.71 -1.80
N ASN A 78 -6.57 10.52 -1.78
CA ASN A 78 -6.94 9.40 -0.90
C ASN A 78 -8.36 8.86 -1.17
N HIS A 79 -8.86 8.93 -2.40
CA HIS A 79 -10.15 8.35 -2.74
C HIS A 79 -10.14 6.82 -2.51
N PRO A 80 -10.93 6.26 -1.57
CA PRO A 80 -10.76 4.88 -1.09
C PRO A 80 -10.88 3.83 -2.20
N LEU A 81 -11.85 3.98 -3.10
CA LEU A 81 -12.01 3.04 -4.23
C LEU A 81 -10.97 3.22 -5.34
N LEU A 82 -10.39 4.41 -5.52
CA LEU A 82 -9.33 4.59 -6.51
C LEU A 82 -8.01 4.03 -5.98
N THR A 83 -7.71 4.30 -4.70
CA THR A 83 -6.61 3.64 -3.97
C THR A 83 -6.74 2.12 -4.07
N GLY A 84 -7.92 1.55 -3.78
CA GLY A 84 -8.17 0.11 -3.94
C GLY A 84 -8.02 -0.40 -5.38
N LYS A 85 -8.33 0.41 -6.39
CA LYS A 85 -8.09 0.05 -7.81
C LYS A 85 -6.61 0.05 -8.18
N ILE A 86 -5.80 0.93 -7.59
CA ILE A 86 -4.34 0.90 -7.77
C ILE A 86 -3.79 -0.38 -7.15
N VAL A 87 -4.28 -0.74 -5.95
CA VAL A 87 -3.98 -2.06 -5.35
C VAL A 87 -4.31 -3.20 -6.30
N LEU A 88 -5.52 -3.23 -6.84
CA LEU A 88 -5.93 -4.24 -7.81
C LEU A 88 -5.05 -4.26 -9.07
N ALA A 89 -4.64 -3.10 -9.59
CA ALA A 89 -3.80 -3.02 -10.78
C ALA A 89 -2.46 -3.75 -10.57
N HIS A 90 -1.87 -3.60 -9.38
CA HIS A 90 -0.64 -4.31 -9.01
C HIS A 90 -0.85 -5.81 -8.79
N LEU A 91 -1.97 -6.20 -8.17
CA LEU A 91 -2.32 -7.61 -8.00
C LEU A 91 -2.55 -8.34 -9.33
N LYS A 92 -2.93 -7.62 -10.39
CA LYS A 92 -3.01 -8.18 -11.76
C LYS A 92 -1.65 -8.51 -12.36
N GLU A 93 -0.57 -7.91 -11.89
CA GLU A 93 0.79 -8.23 -12.32
C GLU A 93 1.28 -9.48 -11.59
N THR A 94 1.07 -9.54 -10.27
CA THR A 94 1.31 -10.72 -9.44
C THR A 94 0.62 -10.57 -8.08
N LEU A 95 0.06 -11.65 -7.54
CA LEU A 95 -0.64 -11.63 -6.25
C LEU A 95 0.28 -11.31 -5.06
N ASP A 96 1.58 -11.54 -5.20
CA ASP A 96 2.60 -11.26 -4.17
C ASP A 96 3.27 -9.88 -4.31
N TYR A 97 2.67 -8.97 -5.11
CA TYR A 97 3.27 -7.68 -5.47
C TYR A 97 3.78 -6.89 -4.25
N TYR A 98 2.94 -6.71 -3.23
CA TYR A 98 3.29 -5.92 -2.06
C TYR A 98 4.37 -6.58 -1.18
N SER A 99 4.46 -7.91 -1.18
CA SER A 99 5.56 -8.63 -0.54
C SER A 99 6.89 -8.38 -1.26
N ARG A 100 6.87 -8.33 -2.60
CA ARG A 100 8.05 -8.00 -3.42
C ARG A 100 8.45 -6.53 -3.25
N LEU A 101 7.48 -5.63 -3.22
CA LEU A 101 7.71 -4.20 -3.02
C LEU A 101 8.40 -3.92 -1.67
N GLU A 102 7.91 -4.54 -0.58
CA GLU A 102 8.51 -4.40 0.75
C GLU A 102 10.01 -4.77 0.75
N VAL A 103 10.40 -5.83 0.04
CA VAL A 103 11.80 -6.21 -0.11
C VAL A 103 12.59 -5.11 -0.84
N ALA A 104 12.08 -4.60 -1.97
CA ALA A 104 12.75 -3.58 -2.76
C ALA A 104 12.93 -2.26 -1.98
N GLU A 105 11.92 -1.83 -1.24
CA GLU A 105 11.97 -0.63 -0.41
C GLU A 105 13.00 -0.78 0.73
N LEU A 106 13.03 -1.94 1.39
CA LEU A 106 13.99 -2.23 2.45
C LEU A 106 15.43 -2.30 1.93
N GLU A 107 15.66 -2.79 0.71
CA GLU A 107 16.98 -2.72 0.07
C GLU A 107 17.44 -1.27 -0.14
N GLY A 108 16.53 -0.40 -0.61
CA GLY A 108 16.78 1.03 -0.73
C GLY A 108 17.08 1.70 0.62
N ASP A 109 16.32 1.35 1.66
CA ASP A 109 16.53 1.87 3.02
C ASP A 109 17.84 1.41 3.66
N VAL A 110 18.26 0.18 3.41
CA VAL A 110 19.58 -0.34 3.80
C VAL A 110 20.68 0.49 3.15
N LEU A 111 20.59 0.74 1.84
CA LEU A 111 21.56 1.58 1.13
C LEU A 111 21.60 3.01 1.69
N LYS A 112 20.44 3.63 1.92
CA LYS A 112 20.35 4.97 2.53
C LYS A 112 21.01 5.00 3.91
N ALA A 113 20.78 3.98 4.75
CA ALA A 113 21.40 3.88 6.07
C ALA A 113 22.93 3.70 6.00
N LEU A 114 23.40 2.91 5.05
CA LEU A 114 24.84 2.71 4.79
C LEU A 114 25.52 4.01 4.35
N VAL A 115 24.95 4.71 3.36
CA VAL A 115 25.51 5.96 2.83
C VAL A 115 25.53 7.07 3.89
N SER A 116 24.57 7.06 4.81
CA SER A 116 24.52 8.02 5.93
C SER A 116 25.37 7.62 7.15
N ASP A 117 26.13 6.52 7.07
CA ASP A 117 26.90 5.93 8.18
C ASP A 117 26.07 5.73 9.48
N ASN A 118 24.76 5.50 9.33
CA ASN A 118 23.86 5.28 10.45
C ASN A 118 23.77 3.78 10.78
N LYS A 119 24.69 3.33 11.65
CA LYS A 119 24.83 1.91 12.01
C LYS A 119 23.58 1.32 12.66
N ASP A 120 22.90 2.07 13.52
CA ASP A 120 21.70 1.57 14.21
C ASP A 120 20.55 1.36 13.21
N LYS A 121 20.32 2.34 12.31
CA LYS A 121 19.33 2.22 11.25
C LYS A 121 19.68 1.12 10.26
N LEU A 122 20.96 0.96 9.93
CA LEU A 122 21.45 -0.08 9.04
C LEU A 122 21.12 -1.46 9.60
N VAL A 123 21.44 -1.70 10.88
CA VAL A 123 21.17 -2.99 11.54
C VAL A 123 19.66 -3.26 11.63
N ASP A 124 18.84 -2.26 11.99
CA ASP A 124 17.38 -2.40 12.03
C ASP A 124 16.79 -2.74 10.65
N LYS A 125 17.15 -1.96 9.62
CA LYS A 125 16.64 -2.15 8.26
C LYS A 125 17.12 -3.47 7.65
N TYR A 126 18.36 -3.88 7.91
CA TYR A 126 18.86 -5.15 7.43
C TYR A 126 18.14 -6.35 8.08
N ARG A 127 17.82 -6.29 9.38
CA ARG A 127 17.01 -7.34 10.03
C ARG A 127 15.61 -7.43 9.43
N LYS A 128 14.96 -6.29 9.17
CA LYS A 128 13.66 -6.24 8.49
C LYS A 128 13.74 -6.82 7.09
N LEU A 129 14.77 -6.48 6.33
CA LEU A 129 15.01 -7.02 4.99
C LEU A 129 15.14 -8.55 4.99
N LEU A 130 15.91 -9.11 5.93
CA LEU A 130 16.04 -10.56 6.07
C LEU A 130 14.69 -11.23 6.35
N HIS A 131 13.87 -10.62 7.20
CA HIS A 131 12.54 -11.13 7.52
C HIS A 131 11.59 -11.04 6.31
N ALA A 132 11.57 -9.91 5.59
CA ALA A 132 10.76 -9.73 4.39
C ALA A 132 11.13 -10.73 3.30
N LYS A 133 12.44 -10.94 3.05
CA LYS A 133 12.93 -11.97 2.11
C LYS A 133 12.53 -13.38 2.52
N TYR A 134 12.56 -13.69 3.81
CA TYR A 134 12.08 -14.97 4.33
C TYR A 134 10.58 -15.16 4.06
N LEU A 135 9.74 -14.17 4.36
CA LEU A 135 8.29 -14.25 4.12
C LEU A 135 7.98 -14.40 2.63
N LEU A 136 8.61 -13.60 1.77
CA LEU A 136 8.45 -13.71 0.31
C LEU A 136 8.87 -15.09 -0.19
N SER A 137 10.03 -15.60 0.25
CA SER A 137 10.49 -16.93 -0.15
C SER A 137 9.55 -18.06 0.29
N LYS A 138 8.86 -17.93 1.43
CA LYS A 138 7.81 -18.88 1.82
C LYS A 138 6.60 -18.83 0.90
N GLN A 139 6.17 -17.62 0.52
CA GLN A 139 5.03 -17.42 -0.38
C GLN A 139 5.34 -17.95 -1.79
N GLU A 140 6.54 -17.69 -2.30
CA GLU A 140 7.03 -18.25 -3.56
C GLU A 140 7.09 -19.79 -3.50
N ALA A 141 7.57 -20.34 -2.37
CA ALA A 141 7.65 -21.79 -2.20
C ALA A 141 6.27 -22.46 -2.14
N SER A 142 5.25 -21.83 -1.56
CA SER A 142 3.89 -22.37 -1.60
C SER A 142 3.32 -22.32 -3.02
N GLN A 143 3.51 -21.22 -3.74
CA GLN A 143 3.03 -21.08 -5.12
C GLN A 143 3.69 -22.06 -6.09
N ALA A 144 4.98 -22.37 -5.89
CA ALA A 144 5.71 -23.31 -6.74
C ALA A 144 5.36 -24.80 -6.48
N GLN A 145 4.56 -25.09 -5.44
CA GLN A 145 4.12 -26.44 -5.07
C GLN A 145 2.68 -26.76 -5.51
N ASP A 146 1.94 -25.76 -5.98
CA ASP A 146 0.58 -25.86 -6.54
C ASP A 146 0.60 -26.10 -8.06
#